data_AF-A0A183Q4D6-F1
#
_entry.id   AF-A0A183Q4D6-F1
#
_cell.length_a   1.000
_cell.length_b   1.000
_cell.length_c   1.000
_cell.angle_alpha   90.00
_cell.angle_beta   90.00
_cell.angle_gamma   90.00
#
_symmetry.space_group_name_H-M   'P 1'
#
loop_
_entity.id
_entity.type
_entity.pdbx_description
1 polymer ?
#
loop_
_entity_poly.entity_id
_entity_poly.type
_entity_poly.pdbx_seq_one_letter_code
_entity_poly.pdbx_strand_id
1 'polypeptide(L)'
;MRRLQHKVNIVPVIAKADALTANELRAFKERIMADFDRYKIDIYRLPECDSDEEDEIKRLDKEIKAVLPFAVVGSNCVIDLDGSRRARGRQYPWGSVEVENSRHCDFTKLRIFLLK
;
A
#
# COMPACT_ATOMS: atom_id res chain seq x y z
N MET A 1 9.90 -13.57 7.89
CA MET A 1 8.44 -13.82 7.79
C MET A 1 8.05 -15.24 8.19
N ARG A 2 8.65 -16.32 7.67
CA ARG A 2 8.29 -17.72 8.00
C ARG A 2 8.16 -18.07 9.49
N ARG A 3 8.98 -17.47 10.37
CA ARG A 3 8.91 -17.69 11.83
C ARG A 3 7.83 -16.87 12.54
N LEU A 4 7.37 -15.78 11.91
CA LEU A 4 6.44 -14.80 12.47
C LEU A 4 5.00 -15.03 11.98
N GLN A 5 4.82 -15.68 10.83
CA GLN A 5 3.51 -15.83 10.17
C GLN A 5 2.45 -16.52 11.04
N HIS A 6 2.85 -17.41 11.95
CA HIS A 6 1.93 -18.12 12.85
C HIS A 6 1.77 -17.43 14.22
N LYS A 7 2.40 -16.27 14.42
CA LYS A 7 2.40 -15.54 15.69
C LYS A 7 1.73 -14.17 15.58
N VAL A 8 1.82 -13.56 14.40
CA VAL A 8 1.34 -12.20 14.15
C VAL A 8 0.81 -12.07 12.72
N ASN A 9 -0.11 -11.12 12.54
CA ASN A 9 -0.60 -10.72 11.23
C ASN A 9 0.50 -9.97 10.46
N ILE A 10 0.85 -10.45 9.27
CA ILE A 10 1.89 -9.85 8.43
C ILE A 10 1.24 -9.07 7.30
N VAL A 11 1.48 -7.75 7.26
CA VAL A 11 1.02 -6.87 6.19
C VAL A 11 2.23 -6.45 5.33
N PRO A 12 2.32 -6.89 4.06
CA PRO A 12 3.47 -6.59 3.24
C PRO A 12 3.40 -5.17 2.66
N VAL A 13 4.51 -4.43 2.82
CA VAL A 13 4.64 -3.04 2.38
C VAL A 13 5.96 -2.85 1.63
N ILE A 14 5.89 -2.26 0.44
CA ILE A 14 7.05 -1.77 -0.31
C ILE A 14 7.34 -0.35 0.17
N ALA A 15 8.47 -0.19 0.87
CA ALA A 15 8.93 1.10 1.36
C ALA A 15 9.55 1.94 0.23
N LYS A 16 9.49 3.27 0.38
CA LYS A 16 10.09 4.24 -0.56
C LYS A 16 9.70 3.95 -2.02
N ALA A 17 8.41 3.77 -2.26
CA ALA A 17 7.89 3.43 -3.59
C ALA A 17 8.23 4.49 -4.66
N ASP A 18 8.52 5.72 -4.24
CA ASP A 18 8.99 6.82 -5.10
C ASP A 18 10.40 6.62 -5.67
N ALA A 19 11.15 5.61 -5.21
CA ALA A 19 12.42 5.20 -5.79
C ALA A 19 12.26 4.29 -7.03
N LEU A 20 11.04 3.80 -7.30
CA LEU A 20 10.74 2.89 -8.40
C LEU A 20 9.85 3.59 -9.42
N THR A 21 10.09 3.31 -10.69
CA THR A 21 9.14 3.67 -11.76
C THR A 21 7.88 2.80 -11.68
N ALA A 22 6.79 3.23 -12.31
CA ALA A 22 5.54 2.45 -12.32
C ALA A 22 5.71 1.03 -12.88
N ASN A 23 6.58 0.86 -13.88
CA ASN A 23 6.87 -0.45 -14.48
C ASN A 23 7.68 -1.35 -13.53
N GLU A 24 8.73 -0.80 -12.90
CA GLU A 24 9.53 -1.54 -11.92
C GLU A 24 8.69 -1.92 -10.71
N LEU A 25 7.83 -1.02 -10.24
CA LEU A 25 6.94 -1.28 -9.11
C LEU A 25 6.00 -2.43 -9.42
N ARG A 26 5.39 -2.45 -10.62
CA ARG A 26 4.51 -3.55 -11.05
C ARG A 26 5.26 -4.88 -11.09
N ALA A 27 6.42 -4.91 -11.73
CA ALA A 27 7.24 -6.12 -11.79
C ALA A 27 7.70 -6.58 -10.39
N PHE A 28 7.99 -5.64 -9.49
CA PHE A 28 8.38 -5.94 -8.12
C PHE A 28 7.22 -6.50 -7.29
N LYS A 29 6.01 -5.95 -7.44
CA LYS A 29 4.79 -6.48 -6.82
C LYS A 29 4.54 -7.92 -7.27
N GLU A 30 4.59 -8.18 -8.59
CA GLU A 30 4.42 -9.54 -9.15
C GLU A 30 5.45 -10.52 -8.59
N ARG A 31 6.72 -10.11 -8.50
CA ARG A 31 7.80 -10.95 -7.94
C ARG A 31 7.60 -11.26 -6.46
N ILE A 32 7.23 -10.25 -5.66
CA ILE A 32 6.97 -10.44 -4.22
C ILE A 32 5.81 -11.42 -4.00
N MET A 33 4.73 -11.30 -4.77
CA MET A 33 3.58 -12.22 -4.67
C MET A 33 3.97 -13.65 -5.04
N ALA A 34 4.74 -13.82 -6.12
CA ALA A 34 5.26 -15.14 -6.51
C ALA A 34 6.17 -15.74 -5.41
N ASP A 35 6.97 -14.92 -4.73
CA ASP A 35 7.80 -15.37 -3.61
C ASP A 35 6.95 -15.79 -2.41
N PHE A 36 5.88 -15.07 -2.07
CA PHE A 36 4.97 -15.49 -0.99
C PHE A 36 4.37 -16.86 -1.26
N ASP A 37 3.92 -17.11 -2.49
CA ASP A 37 3.35 -18.42 -2.89
C ASP A 37 4.40 -19.53 -2.91
N ARG A 38 5.62 -19.23 -3.37
CA ARG A 38 6.73 -20.18 -3.43
C ARG A 38 7.21 -20.60 -2.04
N TYR A 39 7.35 -19.65 -1.12
CA TYR A 39 7.84 -19.90 0.24
C TYR A 39 6.72 -20.25 1.23
N LYS A 40 5.46 -20.29 0.76
CA LYS A 40 4.26 -20.54 1.58
C LYS A 40 4.22 -19.63 2.79
N ILE A 41 4.44 -18.34 2.52
CA ILE A 41 4.38 -17.29 3.54
C ILE A 41 2.93 -16.85 3.66
N ASP A 42 2.35 -17.02 4.85
CA ASP A 42 1.01 -16.55 5.12
C ASP A 42 1.04 -15.04 5.45
N ILE A 43 0.25 -14.28 4.70
CA ILE A 43 0.08 -12.83 4.88
C ILE A 43 -1.34 -12.59 5.36
N TYR A 44 -1.53 -11.53 6.13
CA TYR A 44 -2.85 -11.16 6.61
C TYR A 44 -3.77 -10.87 5.43
N ARG A 45 -4.87 -11.61 5.37
CA ARG A 45 -5.97 -11.41 4.43
C ARG A 45 -7.16 -10.96 5.26
N LEU A 46 -7.94 -10.03 4.72
CA LEU A 46 -9.23 -9.69 5.32
C LEU A 46 -10.08 -10.97 5.36
N PRO A 47 -10.85 -11.19 6.43
CA PRO A 47 -11.83 -12.26 6.48
C PRO A 47 -12.71 -12.21 5.22
N GLU A 48 -13.11 -13.37 4.71
CA GLU A 48 -14.12 -13.41 3.65
C GLU A 48 -15.42 -12.87 4.26
N CYS A 49 -15.90 -11.74 3.73
CA CYS A 49 -17.17 -11.14 4.16
C CYS A 49 -18.29 -12.18 4.05
N ASP A 50 -19.02 -12.42 5.13
CA ASP A 50 -20.24 -13.22 5.09
C ASP A 50 -21.26 -12.60 4.12
N SER A 51 -22.22 -13.40 3.63
CA SER A 51 -23.23 -12.96 2.64
C SER A 51 -23.98 -11.70 3.06
N ASP A 52 -24.08 -11.47 4.36
CA ASP A 52 -24.93 -10.47 5.00
C ASP A 52 -24.20 -9.13 5.24
N GLU A 53 -22.91 -9.05 4.92
CA GLU A 53 -22.13 -7.80 5.01
C GLU A 53 -22.39 -6.85 3.84
N GLU A 54 -22.36 -5.55 4.14
CA GLU A 54 -22.57 -4.43 3.21
C GLU A 54 -21.67 -4.55 1.96
N ASP A 55 -22.26 -4.31 0.77
CA ASP A 55 -21.57 -4.34 -0.52
C ASP A 55 -20.30 -3.45 -0.57
N GLU A 56 -20.22 -2.45 0.29
CA GLU A 56 -19.04 -1.58 0.44
C GLU A 56 -17.80 -2.32 0.98
N ILE A 57 -17.98 -3.24 1.93
CA ILE A 57 -16.88 -4.00 2.55
C ILE A 57 -16.29 -4.98 1.52
N LYS A 58 -17.16 -5.65 0.75
CA LYS A 58 -16.77 -6.55 -0.34
C LYS A 58 -15.99 -5.83 -1.44
N ARG A 59 -16.38 -4.59 -1.78
CA ARG A 59 -15.65 -3.74 -2.73
C ARG A 59 -14.27 -3.36 -2.19
N LEU A 60 -14.20 -2.95 -0.94
CA LEU A 60 -12.95 -2.56 -0.29
C LEU A 60 -11.95 -3.73 -0.24
N ASP A 61 -12.40 -4.94 0.12
CA ASP A 61 -11.56 -6.13 0.12
C ASP A 61 -10.98 -6.43 -1.28
N LYS A 62 -11.82 -6.36 -2.32
CA LYS A 62 -11.38 -6.58 -3.71
C LYS A 62 -10.34 -5.55 -4.15
N GLU A 63 -10.54 -4.28 -3.81
CA GLU A 63 -9.57 -3.22 -4.12
C GLU A 63 -8.24 -3.43 -3.38
N ILE A 64 -8.29 -3.85 -2.12
CA ILE A 64 -7.09 -4.07 -1.31
C ILE A 64 -6.32 -5.29 -1.81
N LYS A 65 -7.00 -6.40 -2.11
CA LYS A 65 -6.40 -7.59 -2.73
C LYS A 65 -5.69 -7.27 -4.05
N ALA A 66 -6.23 -6.34 -4.84
CA ALA A 66 -5.62 -5.92 -6.10
C ALA A 66 -4.35 -5.06 -5.92
N VAL A 67 -4.18 -4.45 -4.75
CA VAL A 67 -3.10 -3.46 -4.50
C VAL A 67 -1.93 -4.07 -3.73
N LEU A 68 -2.14 -5.18 -3.02
CA LEU A 68 -1.10 -5.88 -2.27
C LEU A 68 0.06 -6.33 -3.19
N PRO A 69 1.32 -6.19 -2.73
CA PRO A 69 1.76 -5.49 -1.52
C PRO A 69 1.67 -3.96 -1.65
N PHE A 70 1.35 -3.25 -0.55
CA PHE A 70 1.14 -1.80 -0.57
C PHE A 70 2.43 -1.05 -0.90
N ALA A 71 2.40 -0.17 -1.91
CA ALA A 71 3.55 0.66 -2.26
C ALA A 71 3.43 2.04 -1.64
N VAL A 72 4.22 2.33 -0.61
CA VAL A 72 4.03 3.55 0.21
C VAL A 72 5.22 4.48 0.16
N VAL A 73 4.92 5.77 0.29
CA VAL A 73 5.88 6.85 0.49
C VAL A 73 5.55 7.50 1.82
N GLY A 74 6.55 7.65 2.69
CA GLY A 74 6.41 8.35 3.96
C GLY A 74 7.05 9.72 3.90
N SER A 75 6.43 10.72 4.53
CA SER A 75 7.05 12.03 4.77
C SER A 75 6.51 12.67 6.04
N ASN A 76 7.41 13.31 6.79
CA ASN A 76 7.06 14.18 7.92
C ASN A 76 7.04 15.66 7.52
N CYS A 77 7.43 15.98 6.28
CA CYS A 77 7.49 17.34 5.78
C CYS A 77 6.17 17.73 5.10
N VAL A 78 5.77 18.99 5.28
CA VAL A 78 4.65 19.61 4.58
C VAL A 78 5.21 20.46 3.44
N ILE A 79 4.75 20.18 2.22
CA ILE A 79 5.08 20.94 1.02
C ILE A 79 3.89 21.84 0.64
N ASP A 80 4.19 23.04 0.14
CA ASP A 80 3.21 23.95 -0.42
C ASP A 80 3.06 23.66 -1.92
N LEU A 81 1.88 23.19 -2.31
CA LEU A 81 1.47 22.97 -3.68
C LEU A 81 0.79 24.25 -4.17
N ASP A 82 1.38 24.89 -5.17
CA ASP A 82 0.80 26.02 -5.91
C ASP A 82 0.27 27.17 -5.01
N GLY A 83 0.92 27.40 -3.86
CA GLY A 83 0.69 28.54 -2.97
C GLY A 83 -0.60 28.53 -2.13
N SER A 84 -1.48 27.53 -2.31
CA SER A 84 -2.77 27.48 -1.60
C SER A 84 -3.02 26.18 -0.85
N ARG A 85 -2.39 25.07 -1.27
CA ARG A 85 -2.67 23.74 -0.72
C ARG A 85 -1.41 23.16 -0.08
N ARG A 86 -1.50 22.87 1.21
CA ARG A 86 -0.44 22.20 1.96
C ARG A 86 -0.70 20.69 2.01
N ALA A 87 0.28 19.90 1.60
CA ALA A 87 0.19 18.45 1.63
C ALA A 87 1.45 17.85 2.24
N ARG A 88 1.33 16.67 2.87
CA ARG A 88 2.52 15.91 3.28
C ARG A 88 3.16 15.31 2.06
N GLY A 89 4.45 15.54 1.88
CA GLY A 89 5.12 15.14 0.66
C GLY A 89 6.64 15.23 0.72
N ARG A 90 7.29 14.74 -0.33
CA ARG A 90 8.74 14.82 -0.54
C ARG A 90 9.01 15.73 -1.73
N GLN A 91 9.87 16.72 -1.55
CA GLN A 91 10.30 17.61 -2.63
C GLN A 91 11.61 17.09 -3.24
N TYR A 92 11.64 17.00 -4.56
CA TYR A 92 12.83 16.70 -5.36
C TYR A 92 13.10 17.84 -6.36
N PRO A 93 14.31 17.93 -6.92
CA PRO A 93 14.61 18.90 -7.98
C PRO A 93 13.71 18.76 -9.22
N TRP A 94 13.24 17.55 -9.50
CA TRP A 94 12.39 17.23 -10.67
C TRP A 94 10.89 17.20 -10.38
N GLY A 95 10.46 17.47 -9.13
CA GLY A 95 9.05 17.49 -8.78
C GLY A 95 8.78 17.12 -7.32
N SER A 96 7.50 17.01 -6.98
CA SER A 96 7.04 16.71 -5.62
C SER A 96 6.19 15.45 -5.58
N VAL A 97 6.38 14.65 -4.54
CA VAL A 97 5.58 13.44 -4.29
C VAL A 97 4.70 13.68 -3.08
N GLU A 98 3.41 13.85 -3.31
CA GLU A 98 2.38 13.89 -2.26
C GLU A 98 2.11 12.49 -1.69
N VAL A 99 2.13 12.35 -0.37
CA VAL A 99 1.90 11.08 0.34
C VAL A 99 0.43 10.68 0.32
N GLU A 100 -0.50 11.63 0.46
CA GLU A 100 -1.94 11.32 0.53
C GLU A 100 -2.60 11.20 -0.86
N ASN A 101 -1.82 11.41 -1.93
CA ASN A 101 -2.31 11.31 -3.30
C ASN A 101 -2.24 9.85 -3.80
N SER A 102 -3.40 9.25 -4.05
CA SER A 102 -3.54 7.87 -4.53
C SER A 102 -2.89 7.59 -5.89
N ARG A 103 -2.56 8.63 -6.67
CA ARG A 103 -1.80 8.49 -7.93
C ARG A 103 -0.30 8.32 -7.70
N HIS A 104 0.21 8.76 -6.55
CA HIS A 104 1.63 8.70 -6.21
C HIS A 104 1.98 7.48 -5.35
N CYS A 105 1.13 7.14 -4.38
CA CYS A 105 1.35 5.96 -3.56
C CYS A 105 0.07 5.40 -2.94
N ASP A 106 0.16 4.18 -2.42
CA ASP A 106 -0.93 3.45 -1.78
C ASP A 106 -1.09 3.78 -0.28
N PHE A 107 -0.49 4.86 0.22
CA PHE A 107 -0.52 5.22 1.64
C PHE A 107 -1.95 5.36 2.19
N THR A 108 -2.83 6.03 1.44
CA THR A 108 -4.23 6.22 1.82
C THR A 108 -4.96 4.87 1.95
N LYS A 109 -4.66 3.91 1.06
CA LYS A 109 -5.23 2.56 1.11
C LYS A 109 -4.71 1.76 2.29
N LEU A 110 -3.40 1.84 2.57
CA LEU A 110 -2.80 1.22 3.76
C LEU A 110 -3.40 1.79 5.05
N ARG A 111 -3.59 3.11 5.12
CA ARG A 111 -4.21 3.77 6.27
C ARG A 111 -5.65 3.32 6.48
N ILE A 112 -6.44 3.20 5.40
CA ILE A 112 -7.81 2.67 5.47
C ILE A 112 -7.78 1.23 5.97
N PHE A 113 -6.93 0.37 5.39
CA PHE A 113 -6.81 -1.03 5.78
C PHE A 113 -6.45 -1.28 7.25
N LEU A 114 -5.72 -0.36 7.89
CA LEU A 114 -5.27 -0.51 9.28
C LEU A 114 -6.21 0.15 10.30
N LEU A 115 -6.95 1.19 9.91
CA LEU A 115 -7.75 2.01 10.83
C LEU A 115 -9.25 1.84 10.67
N LYS A 116 -9.71 1.28 9.55
CA LYS A 116 -11.10 0.89 9.32
C LYS A 116 -11.16 -0.63 9.28
#